data_AF-A0A9P6XLR4-F1
#
_entry.id   AF-A0A9P6XLR4-F1
#
_cell.length_a   1.000
_cell.length_b   1.000
_cell.length_c   1.000
_cell.angle_alpha   90.00
_cell.angle_beta   90.00
_cell.angle_gamma   90.00
#
_symmetry.space_group_name_H-M   'P 1'
#
loop_
_entity.id
_entity.type
_entity.pdbx_description
1 polymer ?
#
loop_
_entity_poly.entity_id
_entity_poly.type
_entity_poly.pdbx_seq_one_letter_code
_entity_poly.pdbx_strand_id
1 'polypeptide(L)'
;MKYISTRGGMNPQGFSDILLEGLAPDGGLAMPEQLPQVSEQTLESWRGLSYADLAFEVLALFATDIPADDLRRLTRAAYTQEIFNS
;
A
#
# COMPACT_ATOMS: atom_id res chain seq x y z
N MET A 1 9.13 -5.40 -1.23
CA MET A 1 9.44 -4.54 -0.06
C MET A 1 9.20 -5.32 1.22
N LYS A 2 9.97 -5.03 2.28
CA LYS A 2 9.73 -5.56 3.61
C LYS A 2 9.30 -4.49 4.61
N TYR A 3 8.65 -4.94 5.69
CA TYR A 3 8.18 -4.13 6.81
C TYR A 3 8.89 -4.53 8.10
N ILE A 4 9.23 -3.54 8.91
CA ILE A 4 9.91 -3.66 10.20
C ILE A 4 9.07 -3.02 11.31
N SER A 5 9.28 -3.45 12.57
CA SER A 5 8.64 -2.78 13.71
C SER A 5 9.35 -1.47 14.04
N THR A 6 8.59 -0.45 14.42
CA THR A 6 9.12 0.79 15.01
C THR A 6 9.91 0.58 16.30
N ARG A 7 9.82 -0.60 16.92
CA ARG A 7 10.59 -1.00 18.12
C ARG A 7 11.71 -2.02 17.83
N GLY A 8 11.84 -2.48 16.59
CA GLY A 8 12.93 -3.35 16.13
C GLY A 8 12.82 -4.83 16.52
N GLY A 9 11.77 -5.27 17.20
CA GLY A 9 11.56 -6.64 17.69
C GLY A 9 10.74 -7.53 16.73
N MET A 10 10.72 -7.21 15.44
CA MET A 10 9.99 -7.98 14.42
C MET A 10 10.93 -8.34 13.26
N ASN A 11 10.88 -9.61 12.82
CA ASN A 11 11.59 -10.03 11.61
C ASN A 11 10.97 -9.34 10.39
N PRO A 12 11.77 -8.94 9.38
CA PRO A 12 11.22 -8.27 8.20
C PRO A 12 10.18 -9.13 7.45
N GLN A 13 8.97 -8.62 7.29
CA GLN A 13 7.81 -9.34 6.73
C GLN A 13 7.23 -8.67 5.47
N GLY A 14 6.40 -9.40 4.73
CA GLY A 14 5.65 -8.85 3.58
C GLY A 14 4.50 -7.94 4.01
N PHE A 15 3.89 -7.25 3.03
CA PHE A 15 2.70 -6.42 3.27
C PHE A 15 1.49 -7.27 3.66
N SER A 16 1.31 -8.42 3.00
CA SER A 16 0.19 -9.30 3.29
C SER A 16 0.29 -9.93 4.69
N ASP A 17 1.52 -10.20 5.17
CA ASP A 17 1.76 -10.73 6.51
C ASP A 17 1.41 -9.70 7.59
N ILE A 18 1.97 -8.49 7.50
CA ILE A 18 1.76 -7.42 8.50
C ILE A 18 0.32 -6.90 8.51
N LEU A 19 -0.41 -7.01 7.39
CA LEU A 19 -1.82 -6.65 7.32
C LEU A 19 -2.69 -7.55 8.21
N LEU A 20 -2.35 -8.83 8.33
CA LEU A 20 -3.11 -9.81 9.12
C LEU A 20 -2.73 -9.79 10.60
N GLU A 21 -1.46 -9.48 10.92
CA GLU A 21 -0.99 -9.40 12.30
C GLU A 21 -1.51 -8.16 13.05
N GLY A 22 -1.74 -7.05 12.33
CA GLY A 22 -2.24 -5.80 12.88
C GLY A 22 -1.19 -5.04 13.71
N LEU A 23 -0.80 -5.57 14.86
CA LEU A 23 0.29 -5.05 15.70
C LEU A 23 1.51 -5.97 15.61
N ALA A 24 2.71 -5.37 15.57
CA ALA A 24 3.94 -6.15 15.62
C ALA A 24 4.04 -6.92 16.96
N PRO A 25 4.73 -8.07 17.01
CA PRO A 25 4.84 -8.90 18.23
C PRO A 25 5.41 -8.18 19.46
N ASP A 26 6.17 -7.10 19.24
CA ASP A 26 6.79 -6.25 20.27
C ASP A 26 5.90 -5.04 20.69
N GLY A 27 4.67 -5.00 20.20
CA GLY A 27 3.72 -3.90 20.40
C GLY A 27 4.08 -2.61 19.65
N GLY A 28 5.01 -2.67 18.69
CA GLY A 28 5.30 -1.60 17.75
C GLY A 28 4.33 -1.58 16.56
N LEU A 29 4.56 -0.63 15.65
CA LEU A 29 3.83 -0.50 14.39
C LEU A 29 4.70 -1.00 13.23
N ALA A 30 4.10 -1.67 12.25
CA ALA A 30 4.78 -2.06 11.03
C ALA A 30 5.01 -0.83 10.13
N MET A 31 6.26 -0.64 9.72
CA MET A 31 6.70 0.43 8.81
C MET A 31 7.52 -0.16 7.68
N PRO A 32 7.42 0.35 6.44
CA PRO A 32 8.27 -0.11 5.35
C PRO A 32 9.74 0.18 5.68
N GLU A 33 10.64 -0.74 5.31
CA GLU A 33 12.08 -0.57 5.52
C GLU A 33 12.64 0.67 4.81
N GLN A 34 11.99 1.08 3.71
CA GLN A 34 12.32 2.26 2.92
C GLN A 34 11.04 2.90 2.40
N LEU A 35 11.02 4.24 2.32
CA LEU A 35 9.93 4.97 1.70
C LEU A 35 10.12 5.00 0.17
N PRO A 36 9.14 4.51 -0.62
CA PRO A 36 9.18 4.62 -2.08
C PRO A 36 9.30 6.07 -2.54
N GLN A 37 10.05 6.30 -3.61
CA GLN A 37 10.19 7.62 -4.23
C GLN A 37 9.37 7.66 -5.52
N VAL A 38 8.65 8.76 -5.72
CA VAL A 38 7.86 9.02 -6.94
C VAL A 38 8.55 10.14 -7.71
N SER A 39 8.94 9.87 -8.96
CA SER A 39 9.57 10.88 -9.81
C SER A 39 8.56 11.93 -10.27
N GLU A 40 9.03 13.13 -10.64
CA GLU A 40 8.19 14.16 -11.24
C GLU A 40 7.44 13.67 -12.48
N GLN A 41 8.11 12.88 -13.33
CA GLN A 41 7.51 12.31 -14.54
C GLN A 41 6.38 11.33 -14.18
N THR A 42 6.59 10.47 -13.20
CA THR A 42 5.56 9.54 -12.71
C THR A 42 4.38 10.31 -12.12
N LEU A 43 4.66 11.32 -11.30
CA LEU A 43 3.64 12.15 -10.66
C LEU A 43 2.79 12.90 -11.70
N GLU A 44 3.40 13.41 -12.77
CA GLU A 44 2.67 14.05 -13.86
C GLU A 44 1.80 13.04 -14.62
N SER A 45 2.29 11.82 -14.84
CA SER A 45 1.49 10.75 -15.46
C SER A 45 0.25 10.36 -14.65
N TRP A 46 0.28 10.57 -13.34
CA TRP A 46 -0.83 10.24 -12.43
C TRP A 46 -1.95 11.30 -12.43
N ARG A 47 -1.72 12.50 -12.96
CA ARG A 47 -2.67 13.63 -12.91
C ARG A 47 -4.03 13.30 -13.55
N GLY A 48 -4.04 12.44 -14.56
CA GLY A 48 -5.25 12.05 -15.29
C GLY A 48 -5.99 10.82 -14.72
N LEU A 49 -5.50 10.22 -13.64
CA LEU A 49 -6.06 8.98 -13.12
C LEU A 49 -7.36 9.22 -12.34
N SER A 50 -8.25 8.23 -12.40
CA SER A 50 -9.37 8.15 -11.47
C SER A 50 -8.86 7.95 -10.04
N TYR A 51 -9.67 8.25 -9.02
CA TYR A 51 -9.28 8.04 -7.63
C TYR A 51 -8.86 6.57 -7.37
N ALA A 52 -9.62 5.62 -7.89
CA ALA A 52 -9.35 4.19 -7.71
C ALA A 52 -8.05 3.74 -8.41
N ASP A 53 -7.76 4.30 -9.59
CA ASP A 53 -6.52 4.00 -10.31
C ASP A 53 -5.31 4.69 -9.65
N LEU A 54 -5.46 5.92 -9.15
CA LEU A 54 -4.42 6.59 -8.35
C LEU A 54 -4.12 5.83 -7.06
N ALA A 55 -5.16 5.37 -6.35
CA ALA A 55 -5.01 4.55 -5.17
C ALA A 55 -4.27 3.24 -5.48
N PHE A 56 -4.53 2.63 -6.64
CA PHE A 56 -3.77 1.47 -7.11
C PHE A 56 -2.28 1.83 -7.29
N GLU A 57 -1.95 2.90 -8.01
CA GLU A 57 -0.56 3.29 -8.27
C GLU A 57 0.22 3.53 -6.98
N VAL A 58 -0.40 4.23 -6.01
CA VAL A 58 0.22 4.49 -4.70
C VAL A 58 0.38 3.19 -3.91
N LEU A 59 -0.69 2.39 -3.77
CA LEU A 59 -0.64 1.14 -2.99
C LEU A 59 0.32 0.12 -3.59
N ALA A 60 0.48 0.07 -4.92
CA ALA A 60 1.40 -0.85 -5.59
C ALA A 60 2.87 -0.60 -5.23
N LEU A 61 3.23 0.61 -4.80
CA LEU A 61 4.55 0.91 -4.25
C LEU A 61 4.78 0.22 -2.89
N PHE A 62 3.70 -0.07 -2.17
CA PHE A 62 3.75 -0.61 -0.81
C PHE A 62 3.44 -2.12 -0.76
N ALA A 63 2.35 -2.54 -1.39
CA ALA A 63 1.83 -3.90 -1.40
C ALA A 63 2.45 -4.74 -2.53
N THR A 64 3.78 -4.87 -2.52
CA THR A 64 4.54 -5.55 -3.60
C THR A 64 4.36 -7.07 -3.68
N ASP A 65 3.63 -7.66 -2.73
CA ASP A 65 3.33 -9.09 -2.67
C ASP A 65 1.90 -9.45 -3.10
N ILE A 66 1.10 -8.46 -3.53
CA ILE A 66 -0.23 -8.66 -4.10
C ILE A 66 -0.13 -8.57 -5.63
N PRO A 67 -0.73 -9.50 -6.40
CA PRO A 67 -0.78 -9.39 -7.86
C PRO A 67 -1.43 -8.08 -8.31
N ALA A 68 -0.86 -7.43 -9.33
CA ALA A 68 -1.32 -6.11 -9.78
C ALA A 68 -2.79 -6.08 -10.20
N ASP A 69 -3.26 -7.12 -10.88
CA ASP A 69 -4.67 -7.23 -11.29
C ASP A 69 -5.62 -7.37 -10.10
N ASP A 70 -5.20 -8.10 -9.06
CA ASP A 70 -5.97 -8.20 -7.82
C ASP A 70 -6.01 -6.87 -7.07
N LEU A 71 -4.87 -6.20 -6.94
CA LEU A 71 -4.81 -4.90 -6.27
C LEU A 71 -5.69 -3.87 -6.99
N ARG A 72 -5.63 -3.82 -8.34
CA ARG A 72 -6.48 -2.94 -9.15
C ARG A 72 -7.96 -3.26 -9.00
N ARG A 73 -8.33 -4.54 -8.94
CA ARG A 73 -9.70 -4.97 -8.68
C ARG A 73 -10.17 -4.53 -7.29
N LEU A 74 -9.32 -4.69 -6.27
CA LEU A 74 -9.63 -4.30 -4.90
C LEU A 74 -9.83 -2.79 -4.75
N THR A 75 -8.96 -1.95 -5.32
CA THR A 75 -9.12 -0.49 -5.22
C THR A 75 -10.38 0.01 -5.92
N ARG A 76 -10.72 -0.56 -7.09
CA ARG A 76 -11.97 -0.21 -7.80
C ARG A 76 -13.23 -0.66 -7.05
N ALA A 77 -13.16 -1.79 -6.37
CA ALA A 77 -14.27 -2.27 -5.53
C ALA A 77 -14.43 -1.42 -4.26
N ALA A 78 -13.34 -0.93 -3.68
CA ALA A 78 -13.37 -0.10 -2.49
C ALA A 78 -13.85 1.33 -2.81
N TYR A 79 -13.30 1.97 -3.84
CA TYR A 79 -13.53 3.38 -4.16
C TYR A 79 -14.63 3.56 -5.21
N THR A 80 -15.86 3.28 -4.82
CA THR A 80 -17.06 3.51 -5.65
C THR A 80 -17.79 4.78 -5.22
N GLN A 81 -18.62 5.33 -6.13
CA GLN A 81 -19.46 6.49 -5.81
C GLN A 81 -20.43 6.21 -4.65
N GLU A 82 -20.94 4.99 -4.54
CA GLU A 82 -21.88 4.58 -3.48
C GLU A 82 -21.23 4.64 -2.09
N ILE A 83 -19.96 4.28 -1.97
CA ILE A 83 -19.24 4.26 -0.69
C ILE A 83 -18.71 5.65 -0.33
N PHE A 84 -18.25 6.43 -1.33
CA PHE A 84 -17.50 7.67 -1.10
C PHE A 84 -18.22 8.96 -1.51
N ASN A 85 -19.47 8.90 -2.00
CA ASN A 85 -20.29 10.05 -2.40
C ASN A 85 -19.55 11.05 -3.32
N SER A 86 -18.72 10.56 -4.24
CA SER A 86 -17.89 11.36 -5.14
C SER A 86 -18.26 11.21 -6.61
#